data_AF-A0A7J6V6T0-F1
#
_entry.id   AF-A0A7J6V6T0-F1
#
_cell.length_a   1.000
_cell.length_b   1.000
_cell.length_c   1.000
_cell.angle_alpha   90.00
_cell.angle_beta   90.00
_cell.angle_gamma   90.00
#
_symmetry.space_group_name_H-M   'P 1'
#
loop_
_entity.id
_entity.type
_entity.pdbx_description
1 polymer ?
#
loop_
_entity_poly.entity_id
_entity_poly.type
_entity_poly.pdbx_seq_one_letter_code
_entity_poly.pdbx_strand_id
1 'polypeptide(L)'
;MGNGRDTNLWLDPWHPSGILHNQFPISLLYDSNCSRDAKVSIIIHEGQWHIPEHIAFHLLPVIQGLDAVPIGEDQDELVWNISLKGEFSLKDRYEALRRTKVLVSWNNIVWFSHKIPRHSFIS
;
A
#
# COMPACT_ATOMS: atom_id res chain seq x y z
N MET A 1 -0.22 -9.72 -8.24
CA MET A 1 0.27 -8.75 -9.24
C MET A 1 -0.23 -9.22 -10.59
N GLY A 2 -0.70 -8.32 -11.47
CA GLY A 2 -1.02 -8.69 -12.85
C GLY A 2 0.25 -8.69 -13.70
N ASN A 3 0.10 -8.30 -14.97
CA ASN A 3 1.20 -8.19 -15.94
C ASN A 3 2.15 -7.00 -15.70
N GLY A 4 1.88 -6.14 -14.72
CA GLY A 4 2.75 -5.04 -14.31
C GLY A 4 2.81 -3.85 -15.25
N ARG A 5 1.95 -3.79 -16.27
CA ARG A 5 1.99 -2.72 -17.30
C ARG A 5 1.36 -1.42 -16.83
N ASP A 6 0.42 -1.48 -15.89
CA ASP A 6 -0.27 -0.30 -15.39
C ASP A 6 0.37 0.21 -14.08
N THR A 7 1.10 -0.66 -13.38
CA THR A 7 1.75 -0.37 -12.10
C THR A 7 3.15 0.18 -12.27
N ASN A 8 3.45 1.29 -11.60
CA ASN A 8 4.77 1.92 -11.59
C ASN A 8 5.73 1.19 -10.64
N LEU A 9 6.93 0.91 -11.13
CA LEU A 9 7.97 0.20 -10.40
C LEU A 9 8.36 0.94 -9.11
N TRP A 10 8.59 2.24 -9.21
CA TRP A 10 9.14 3.03 -8.12
C TRP A 10 8.10 3.69 -7.23
N LEU A 11 6.94 4.03 -7.80
CA LEU A 11 5.98 4.98 -7.20
C LEU A 11 4.77 4.29 -6.57
N ASP A 12 4.42 3.08 -7.02
CA ASP A 12 3.24 2.37 -6.54
C ASP A 12 3.60 1.34 -5.45
N PRO A 13 2.72 1.11 -4.46
CA PRO A 13 2.97 0.21 -3.33
C PRO A 13 2.65 -1.25 -3.67
N TRP A 14 3.28 -1.81 -4.72
CA TRP A 14 3.04 -3.18 -5.17
C TRP A 14 3.92 -4.22 -4.45
N HIS A 15 5.00 -3.77 -3.80
CA HIS A 15 5.96 -4.62 -3.08
C HIS A 15 5.64 -4.64 -1.56
N PRO A 16 5.89 -5.73 -0.82
CA PRO A 16 5.65 -5.80 0.64
C PRO A 16 6.38 -4.75 1.45
N SER A 17 7.55 -4.31 0.98
CA SER A 17 8.29 -3.22 1.60
C SER A 17 7.63 -1.84 1.39
N GLY A 18 6.62 -1.73 0.53
CA GLY A 18 5.94 -0.49 0.20
C GLY A 18 6.51 0.18 -1.05
N ILE A 19 6.49 1.52 -1.09
CA ILE A 19 6.94 2.30 -2.25
C ILE A 19 8.47 2.30 -2.30
N LEU A 20 9.04 1.69 -3.35
CA LEU A 20 10.49 1.54 -3.51
C LEU A 20 11.22 2.90 -3.55
N HIS A 21 10.63 3.92 -4.17
CA HIS A 21 11.20 5.28 -4.19
C HIS A 21 11.47 5.86 -2.79
N ASN A 22 10.68 5.49 -1.78
CA ASN A 22 10.86 5.99 -0.41
C ASN A 22 11.89 5.18 0.38
N GLN A 23 12.31 4.03 -0.12
CA GLN A 23 13.20 3.11 0.57
C GLN A 23 14.62 3.14 0.05
N PHE A 24 14.78 3.47 -1.23
CA PHE A 24 16.09 3.47 -1.88
C PHE A 24 16.54 4.89 -2.20
N PRO A 25 17.86 5.17 -2.09
CA PRO A 25 18.40 6.48 -2.43
C PRO A 25 18.15 6.82 -3.90
N ILE A 26 17.93 8.10 -4.18
CA ILE A 26 17.67 8.61 -5.55
C ILE A 26 18.79 8.22 -6.52
N SER A 27 20.03 8.08 -6.04
CA SER A 27 21.16 7.60 -6.85
C SER A 27 20.87 6.27 -7.53
N LEU A 28 20.16 5.36 -6.84
CA LEU A 28 19.78 4.08 -7.41
C LEU A 28 18.81 4.22 -8.57
N LEU A 29 17.92 5.22 -8.53
CA LEU A 29 16.99 5.50 -9.62
C LEU A 29 17.75 5.85 -10.91
N TYR A 30 18.83 6.62 -10.79
CA TYR A 30 19.70 6.98 -11.92
C TYR A 30 20.60 5.82 -12.36
N ASP A 31 21.14 5.05 -11.42
CA ASP A 31 22.01 3.91 -11.73
C ASP A 31 21.21 2.73 -12.32
N SER A 32 19.92 2.64 -12.02
CA SER A 32 19.05 1.54 -12.45
C SER A 32 18.77 1.47 -13.95
N ASN A 33 19.19 2.47 -14.75
CA ASN A 33 18.79 2.62 -16.17
C ASN A 33 17.27 2.55 -16.41
N CYS A 34 16.45 2.58 -15.35
CA CYS A 34 15.00 2.58 -15.42
C CYS A 34 14.55 4.02 -15.24
N SER A 35 13.63 4.47 -16.10
CA SER A 35 13.01 5.78 -15.89
C SER A 35 12.27 5.81 -14.55
N ARG A 36 12.09 7.02 -14.00
CA ARG A 36 11.26 7.22 -12.80
C ARG A 36 9.84 6.68 -12.97
N ASP A 37 9.33 6.71 -14.20
CA ASP A 37 8.00 6.26 -14.58
C ASP A 37 8.02 4.82 -15.16
N ALA A 38 9.10 4.07 -14.90
CA ALA A 38 9.21 2.67 -15.32
C ALA A 38 8.07 1.85 -14.72
N LYS A 39 7.54 0.94 -15.53
CA LYS A 39 6.48 0.00 -15.13
C LYS A 39 7.08 -1.27 -14.54
N VAL A 40 6.33 -1.94 -13.67
CA VAL A 40 6.75 -3.23 -13.09
C VAL A 40 6.99 -4.28 -14.18
N SER A 41 6.28 -4.19 -15.31
CA SER A 41 6.47 -5.06 -16.47
C SER A 41 7.89 -5.07 -17.04
N ILE A 42 8.73 -4.07 -16.75
CA ILE A 42 10.13 -4.05 -17.21
C ILE A 42 10.98 -5.15 -16.54
N ILE A 43 10.59 -5.54 -15.32
CA ILE A 43 11.24 -6.59 -14.54
C ILE A 43 10.41 -7.88 -14.50
N ILE A 44 9.44 -8.04 -15.41
CA ILE A 44 8.63 -9.26 -15.57
C ILE A 44 8.85 -9.80 -16.98
N HIS A 45 9.40 -11.01 -17.08
CA HIS A 45 9.62 -11.72 -18.36
C HIS A 45 9.06 -13.13 -18.22
N GLU A 46 8.17 -13.52 -19.14
CA GLU A 46 7.55 -14.86 -19.16
C GLU A 46 6.91 -15.27 -17.81
N GLY A 47 6.27 -14.33 -17.12
CA GLY A 47 5.64 -14.58 -15.83
C GLY A 47 6.61 -14.77 -14.66
N GLN A 48 7.89 -14.44 -14.85
CA GLN A 48 8.94 -14.53 -13.84
C GLN A 48 9.56 -13.15 -13.59
N TRP A 49 10.05 -12.96 -12.37
CA TRP A 49 10.81 -11.77 -12.00
C TRP A 49 12.19 -11.81 -12.66
N HIS A 50 12.51 -10.78 -13.42
CA HIS A 50 13.80 -10.59 -14.05
C HIS A 50 14.37 -9.23 -13.63
N ILE A 51 15.15 -9.25 -12.54
CA ILE A 51 15.78 -8.03 -12.03
C ILE A 51 17.15 -7.86 -12.69
N PRO A 52 17.44 -6.71 -13.30
CA PRO A 52 18.77 -6.40 -13.80
C PRO A 52 19.84 -6.47 -12.70
N GLU A 53 21.01 -7.05 -13.00
CA GLU A 53 22.08 -7.29 -12.02
C GLU A 53 22.56 -6.01 -11.32
N HIS A 54 22.63 -4.88 -12.04
CA HIS A 54 23.03 -3.58 -11.48
C HIS A 54 22.02 -3.02 -10.48
N ILE A 55 20.76 -3.46 -10.54
CA ILE A 55 19.71 -3.10 -9.59
C ILE A 55 19.71 -4.09 -8.41
N ALA A 56 19.92 -5.37 -8.69
CA ALA A 56 19.84 -6.47 -7.73
C ALA A 56 20.74 -6.25 -6.50
N PHE A 57 21.96 -5.73 -6.69
CA PHE A 57 22.92 -5.49 -5.60
C PHE A 57 22.38 -4.51 -4.54
N HIS A 58 21.67 -3.48 -4.97
CA HIS A 58 21.13 -2.46 -4.08
C HIS A 58 19.71 -2.78 -3.60
N LEU A 59 19.02 -3.69 -4.30
CA LEU A 59 17.65 -4.11 -4.03
C LEU A 59 17.56 -5.50 -3.36
N LEU A 60 18.59 -5.94 -2.65
CA LEU A 60 18.58 -7.17 -1.85
C LEU A 60 17.29 -7.35 -1.00
N PRO A 61 16.79 -6.32 -0.29
CA PRO A 61 15.52 -6.40 0.44
C PRO A 61 14.28 -6.56 -0.46
N VAL A 62 14.35 -6.10 -1.72
CA VAL A 62 13.27 -6.26 -2.70
C VAL A 62 13.26 -7.70 -3.21
N ILE A 63 14.42 -8.24 -3.57
CA ILE A 63 14.55 -9.63 -4.05
C ILE A 63 13.90 -10.62 -3.07
N GLN A 64 14.14 -10.44 -1.77
CA GLN A 64 13.58 -11.30 -0.73
C GLN A 64 12.04 -11.22 -0.62
N GLY A 65 11.43 -10.11 -1.05
CA GLY A 65 9.99 -9.90 -0.99
C GLY A 65 9.24 -10.33 -2.25
N LEU A 66 9.95 -10.58 -3.35
CA LEU A 66 9.32 -10.92 -4.64
C LEU A 66 8.60 -12.27 -4.65
N ASP A 67 9.09 -13.25 -3.88
CA ASP A 67 8.45 -14.56 -3.75
C ASP A 67 7.04 -14.46 -3.14
N ALA A 68 6.78 -13.40 -2.36
CA ALA A 68 5.46 -13.14 -1.79
C ALA A 68 4.49 -12.46 -2.76
N VAL A 69 4.96 -12.04 -3.95
CA VAL A 69 4.17 -11.32 -4.95
C VAL A 69 3.96 -12.23 -6.17
N PRO A 70 2.81 -12.94 -6.25
CA PRO A 70 2.51 -13.77 -7.41
C PRO A 70 2.28 -12.90 -8.64
N ILE A 71 2.89 -13.29 -9.76
CA ILE A 71 2.71 -12.68 -11.08
C ILE A 71 1.59 -13.41 -11.82
N GLY A 72 0.63 -12.66 -12.35
CA GLY A 72 -0.41 -13.15 -13.25
C GLY A 72 -0.23 -12.61 -14.67
N GLU A 73 -0.85 -13.27 -15.65
CA GLU A 73 -0.89 -12.79 -17.05
C GLU A 73 -1.97 -11.73 -17.27
N ASP A 74 -2.94 -11.64 -16.36
CA ASP A 74 -4.07 -10.72 -16.42
C ASP A 74 -3.64 -9.25 -16.21
N GLN A 75 -4.56 -8.32 -16.46
CA GLN A 75 -4.34 -6.90 -16.20
C GLN A 75 -4.12 -6.61 -14.71
N ASP A 76 -3.39 -5.54 -14.41
CA ASP A 76 -3.19 -5.11 -13.03
C ASP A 76 -4.52 -4.67 -12.41
N GLU A 77 -4.86 -5.23 -11.25
CA GLU A 77 -6.01 -4.80 -10.47
C GLU A 77 -5.59 -3.99 -9.25
N LEU A 78 -6.27 -2.85 -9.06
CA LEU A 78 -6.08 -2.02 -7.88
C LEU A 78 -6.83 -2.62 -6.69
N VAL A 79 -6.09 -3.32 -5.81
CA VAL A 79 -6.62 -3.91 -4.59
C VAL A 79 -6.38 -2.99 -3.41
N TRP A 80 -7.46 -2.56 -2.75
CA TRP A 80 -7.38 -1.81 -1.50
C TRP A 80 -7.14 -2.75 -0.33
N ASN A 81 -5.89 -2.87 0.13
CA ASN A 81 -5.57 -3.68 1.29
C ASN A 81 -5.49 -2.81 2.56
N ILE A 82 -6.61 -2.73 3.30
CA ILE A 82 -6.69 -2.02 4.59
C ILE A 82 -6.69 -3.02 5.76
N SER A 83 -6.95 -4.30 5.48
CA SER A 83 -7.05 -5.35 6.48
C SER A 83 -5.81 -6.23 6.45
N LEU A 84 -5.14 -6.38 7.59
CA LEU A 84 -4.06 -7.37 7.80
C LEU A 84 -4.50 -8.82 7.48
N LYS A 85 -5.81 -9.06 7.32
CA LYS A 85 -6.39 -10.37 7.01
C LYS A 85 -6.87 -10.51 5.56
N GLY A 86 -6.73 -9.47 4.72
CA GLY A 86 -7.09 -9.51 3.30
C GLY A 86 -8.60 -9.51 2.99
N GLU A 87 -9.46 -9.51 4.00
CA GLU A 87 -10.91 -9.43 3.81
C GLU A 87 -11.39 -7.98 3.78
N PHE A 88 -12.24 -7.66 2.80
CA PHE A 88 -12.84 -6.34 2.68
C PHE A 88 -13.83 -6.08 3.83
N SER A 89 -13.54 -5.09 4.67
CA SER A 89 -14.41 -4.66 5.75
C SER A 89 -14.68 -3.15 5.66
N LEU A 90 -15.96 -2.78 5.57
CA LEU A 90 -16.40 -1.38 5.64
C LEU A 90 -15.94 -0.71 6.94
N LYS A 91 -15.89 -1.47 8.04
CA LYS A 91 -15.42 -0.99 9.34
C LYS A 91 -13.94 -0.61 9.28
N ASP A 92 -13.10 -1.47 8.72
CA ASP A 92 -11.65 -1.24 8.65
C ASP A 92 -11.35 -0.07 7.72
N ARG A 93 -12.08 0.05 6.60
CA ARG A 93 -12.06 1.23 5.72
C ARG A 93 -12.39 2.51 6.48
N TYR A 94 -13.47 2.50 7.24
CA TYR A 94 -13.92 3.66 8.00
C TYR A 94 -12.90 4.03 9.10
N GLU A 95 -12.31 3.05 9.76
CA GLU A 95 -11.27 3.27 10.77
C GLU A 95 -9.96 3.79 10.18
N ALA A 96 -9.55 3.33 9.00
CA ALA A 96 -8.35 3.84 8.31
C ALA A 96 -8.54 5.26 7.77
N LEU A 97 -9.75 5.60 7.29
CA LEU A 97 -10.07 6.94 6.79
C LEU A 97 -10.29 7.95 7.92
N ARG A 98 -10.83 7.52 9.07
CA ARG A 98 -11.05 8.44 10.19
C ARG A 98 -9.69 8.80 10.79
N ARG A 99 -9.36 10.09 10.80
CA ARG A 99 -8.31 10.58 11.71
C ARG A 99 -8.79 10.28 13.13
N THR A 100 -8.08 9.42 13.86
CA THR A 100 -8.38 9.09 15.26
C THR A 100 -8.32 10.39 16.07
N LYS A 101 -9.48 11.02 16.26
CA LYS A 101 -9.61 12.13 17.20
C LYS A 101 -9.63 11.50 18.59
N VAL A 102 -8.79 12.01 19.48
CA VAL A 102 -8.83 11.65 20.89
C VAL A 102 -10.27 11.80 21.36
N LEU A 103 -10.81 10.74 21.99
CA LEU A 103 -12.12 10.79 22.62
C LEU A 103 -12.09 11.91 23.65
N VAL A 104 -12.78 13.02 23.32
CA VAL A 104 -12.94 14.15 24.22
C VAL A 104 -13.67 13.71 25.47
N SER A 105 -13.30 14.24 26.63
CA SER A 105 -13.81 13.82 27.94
C SER A 105 -15.33 13.93 28.08
N TRP A 106 -15.98 14.74 27.24
CA TRP A 106 -17.44 14.90 27.20
C TRP A 106 -18.14 13.98 26.20
N ASN A 107 -17.42 13.08 25.50
CA ASN A 107 -18.01 12.19 24.51
C ASN A 107 -19.11 11.28 25.09
N ASN A 108 -18.91 10.81 26.33
CA ASN A 108 -19.90 10.03 27.09
C ASN A 108 -21.12 10.85 27.54
N ILE A 109 -21.02 12.18 27.60
CA ILE A 109 -22.14 13.08 27.92
C ILE A 109 -23.04 13.25 26.68
N VAL A 110 -22.46 13.23 25.48
CA VAL A 110 -23.19 13.47 24.22
C VAL A 110 -23.66 12.17 23.57
N TRP A 111 -22.89 11.08 23.69
CA TRP A 111 -23.13 9.82 22.96
C TRP A 111 -23.24 8.62 23.91
N PHE A 112 -24.30 8.57 24.72
CA PHE A 112 -24.66 7.39 25.53
C PHE A 112 -25.94 6.74 24.99
N SER A 113 -26.09 5.43 25.24
CA SER A 113 -27.06 4.52 24.61
C SER A 113 -28.54 4.92 24.72
N HIS A 114 -28.90 5.95 25.51
CA HIS A 114 -30.28 6.18 25.92
C HIS A 114 -30.94 7.53 25.66
N LYS A 115 -30.35 8.59 25.04
CA LYS A 115 -31.15 9.83 24.77
C LYS A 115 -30.81 10.68 23.53
N ILE A 116 -31.88 11.33 23.04
CA ILE A 116 -31.97 12.32 21.96
C ILE A 116 -31.35 13.66 22.45
N PRO A 117 -30.44 14.30 21.69
CA PRO A 117 -29.71 15.51 22.11
C PRO A 117 -30.57 16.69 22.59
N ARG A 118 -31.85 16.76 22.20
CA ARG A 118 -32.77 17.85 22.57
C ARG A 118 -33.16 17.90 24.07
N HIS A 119 -32.88 16.85 24.85
CA HIS A 119 -33.33 16.76 26.25
C HIS A 119 -32.21 16.53 27.28
N SER A 120 -30.95 16.77 26.91
CA SER A 120 -29.82 16.63 27.85
C SER A 120 -29.48 18.00 28.47
N PHE A 121 -29.80 18.19 29.75
CA PHE A 121 -29.30 19.33 30.54
C PHE A 121 -28.00 18.90 31.24
N ILE A 122 -26.92 19.65 31.04
CA ILE A 122 -25.69 19.49 31.82
C ILE A 122 -25.93 20.21 33.15
N SER A 123 -25.82 19.48 34.26
CA SER A 123 -25.75 20.02 35.63
C SER A 123 -24.32 19.94 36.14
#